data_AF-A0A3B0RY09-F1
#
_entry.id   AF-A0A3B0RY09-F1
#
_cell.length_a   1.000
_cell.length_b   1.000
_cell.length_c   1.000
_cell.angle_alpha   90.00
_cell.angle_beta   90.00
_cell.angle_gamma   90.00
#
_symmetry.space_group_name_H-M   'P 1'
#
loop_
_entity.id
_entity.type
_entity.pdbx_description
1 polymer ?
#
loop_
_entity_poly.entity_id
_entity_poly.type
_entity_poly.pdbx_seq_one_letter_code
_entity_poly.pdbx_strand_id
1 'polypeptide(L)'
;MKYISTRGQAPLAGFEEVLLTGLAPDGGLYVPETWPALTADDIADLRNRPYAEVAARVIALFTGEVFSQAQLLEIAGAIYGRFDHADVAPLTKVGDADWILELYHGPTLAFKDFAMQFLGRLFDDVLARRGERLTIIAATSGDTGAAAIDALKSCAHVDVVVLHPEGRVTDVQRRMMTCVDAANVQNIAVAGSFDDCQAIVKELFADRDFVSQVRLGGVNSINWARIAAQTVYYFTAAAAISEVGEGVSFVVPTGNFGDIFAGYVAKKIGLNINRLAVATNANDIL
;
A
#
# COMPACT_ATOMS: atom_id res chain seq x y z
N MET A 1 10.14 0.60 16.68
CA MET A 1 8.97 1.42 16.34
C MET A 1 7.74 0.89 17.07
N LYS A 2 6.89 1.77 17.60
CA LYS A 2 5.62 1.43 18.27
C LYS A 2 4.46 2.18 17.63
N TYR A 3 3.27 1.61 17.73
CA TYR A 3 2.06 2.10 17.07
C TYR A 3 0.91 2.24 18.06
N ILE A 4 0.13 3.31 17.89
CA ILE A 4 -1.08 3.60 18.65
C ILE A 4 -2.31 3.51 17.74
N SER A 5 -3.46 3.21 18.31
CA SER A 5 -4.74 3.34 17.61
C SER A 5 -5.20 4.80 17.62
N THR A 6 -5.77 5.26 16.50
CA THR A 6 -6.44 6.57 16.40
C THR A 6 -7.64 6.73 17.35
N ARG A 7 -8.15 5.65 17.94
CA ARG A 7 -9.23 5.69 18.96
C ARG A 7 -8.71 5.60 20.39
N GLY A 8 -7.41 5.37 20.59
CA GLY A 8 -6.74 5.46 21.88
C GLY A 8 -7.10 4.37 22.91
N GLN A 9 -7.85 3.34 22.53
CA GLN A 9 -8.29 2.27 23.43
C GLN A 9 -7.66 0.91 23.13
N ALA A 10 -6.86 0.80 22.08
CA ALA A 10 -6.06 -0.38 21.79
C ALA A 10 -4.69 -0.36 22.49
N PRO A 11 -4.12 -1.54 22.84
CA PRO A 11 -2.74 -1.64 23.29
C PRO A 11 -1.73 -1.11 22.27
N LEU A 12 -0.55 -0.69 22.76
CA LEU A 12 0.60 -0.38 21.91
C LEU A 12 1.01 -1.61 21.09
N ALA A 13 1.09 -1.45 19.78
CA ALA A 13 1.43 -2.53 18.86
C ALA A 13 2.84 -2.40 18.28
N GLY A 14 3.46 -3.54 17.95
CA GLY A 14 4.68 -3.61 17.16
C GLY A 14 4.39 -3.60 15.65
N PHE A 15 5.40 -3.39 14.80
CA PHE A 15 5.20 -3.34 13.34
C PHE A 15 4.60 -4.64 12.78
N GLU A 16 5.07 -5.83 13.20
CA GLU A 16 4.50 -7.10 12.73
C GLU A 16 3.02 -7.26 13.08
N GLU A 17 2.61 -6.81 14.27
CA GLU A 17 1.21 -6.85 14.70
C GLU A 17 0.36 -5.91 13.86
N VAL A 18 0.81 -4.67 13.67
CA VAL A 18 0.12 -3.69 12.80
C VAL A 18 0.03 -4.17 11.37
N LEU A 19 1.10 -4.78 10.85
CA LEU A 19 1.15 -5.36 9.52
C LEU A 19 0.04 -6.40 9.37
N LEU A 20 -0.01 -7.41 10.24
CA LEU A 20 -0.92 -8.56 10.16
C LEU A 20 -2.37 -8.25 10.51
N THR A 21 -2.63 -7.36 11.47
CA THR A 21 -4.00 -7.05 11.93
C THR A 21 -4.70 -6.03 11.05
N GLY A 22 -3.97 -5.02 10.55
CA GLY A 22 -4.50 -3.91 9.76
C GLY A 22 -5.37 -2.92 10.56
N LEU A 23 -6.40 -3.40 11.25
CA LEU A 23 -7.30 -2.61 12.10
C LEU A 23 -7.01 -2.88 13.58
N ALA A 24 -7.02 -1.83 14.40
CA ALA A 24 -6.86 -1.98 15.84
C ALA A 24 -8.10 -2.64 16.49
N PRO A 25 -7.95 -3.34 17.63
CA PRO A 25 -9.07 -3.99 18.33
C PRO A 25 -10.22 -3.06 18.74
N ASP A 26 -9.95 -1.77 18.94
CA ASP A 26 -10.95 -0.73 19.24
C ASP A 26 -11.66 -0.17 17.99
N GLY A 27 -11.36 -0.74 16.82
CA GLY A 27 -11.86 -0.32 15.51
C GLY A 27 -11.18 0.95 14.96
N GLY A 28 -10.12 1.43 15.60
CA GLY A 28 -9.30 2.52 15.10
C GLY A 28 -8.24 2.05 14.09
N LEU A 29 -7.51 3.01 13.53
CA LEU A 29 -6.40 2.76 12.61
C LEU A 29 -5.08 2.88 13.36
N TYR A 30 -4.09 2.06 13.00
CA TYR A 30 -2.76 2.20 13.58
C TYR A 30 -1.96 3.33 12.92
N VAL A 31 -1.31 4.16 13.74
CA VAL A 31 -0.34 5.18 13.32
C VAL A 31 0.88 5.13 14.24
N PRO A 32 2.07 5.57 13.79
CA PRO A 32 3.26 5.62 14.63
C PRO A 32 3.00 6.43 15.89
N GLU A 33 3.45 5.92 17.03
CA GLU A 33 3.42 6.66 18.31
C GLU A 33 4.24 7.95 18.20
N THR A 34 5.36 7.89 17.48
CA THR A 34 6.22 9.03 17.17
C THR A 34 6.55 9.04 15.69
N TRP A 35 6.60 10.25 15.11
CA TRP A 35 7.02 10.42 13.73
C TRP A 35 8.55 10.35 13.65
N PRO A 36 9.14 9.46 12.83
CA PRO A 36 10.56 9.55 12.52
C PRO A 36 10.84 10.87 11.79
N ALA A 37 12.06 11.36 11.84
CA ALA A 37 12.46 12.59 11.16
C ALA A 37 13.69 12.33 10.30
N LEU A 38 13.62 12.75 9.04
CA LEU A 38 14.73 12.83 8.12
C LEU A 38 15.28 14.26 8.14
N THR A 39 16.59 14.40 8.19
CA THR A 39 17.26 15.69 8.07
C THR A 39 17.27 16.17 6.62
N ALA A 40 17.61 17.45 6.40
CA ALA A 40 17.80 17.97 5.04
C ALA A 40 18.89 17.18 4.29
N ASP A 41 19.98 16.80 4.98
CA ASP A 41 21.05 15.98 4.40
C ASP A 41 20.57 14.56 4.07
N ASP A 42 19.71 13.97 4.91
CA ASP A 42 19.12 12.66 4.60
C ASP A 42 18.31 12.68 3.31
N ILE A 43 17.52 13.75 3.12
CA ILE A 43 16.66 13.97 1.94
C ILE A 43 17.51 14.31 0.72
N ALA A 44 18.54 15.13 0.87
CA ALA A 44 19.50 15.45 -0.18
C ALA A 44 20.16 14.19 -0.74
N ASP A 45 20.54 13.26 0.15
CA ASP A 45 21.14 11.98 -0.20
C ASP A 45 20.16 11.03 -0.92
N LEU A 46 18.85 11.28 -0.92
CA LEU A 46 17.91 10.50 -1.74
C LEU A 46 17.99 10.86 -3.24
N ARG A 47 18.54 12.03 -3.57
CA ARG A 47 18.67 12.47 -4.95
C ARG A 47 19.58 11.51 -5.73
N ASN A 48 19.16 11.17 -6.95
CA ASN A 48 19.86 10.25 -7.86
C ASN A 48 20.00 8.80 -7.35
N ARG A 49 19.32 8.43 -6.25
CA ARG A 49 19.28 7.03 -5.82
C ARG A 49 18.22 6.26 -6.60
N PRO A 50 18.47 4.97 -6.92
CA PRO A 50 17.44 4.09 -7.45
C PRO A 50 16.23 4.02 -6.52
N TYR A 51 15.03 3.90 -7.10
CA TYR A 51 13.77 3.85 -6.33
C TYR A 51 13.80 2.80 -5.22
N ALA A 52 14.38 1.61 -5.49
CA ALA A 52 14.48 0.53 -4.51
C ALA A 52 15.32 0.92 -3.27
N GLU A 53 16.40 1.70 -3.45
CA GLU A 53 17.20 2.20 -2.32
C GLU A 53 16.42 3.20 -1.47
N VAL A 54 15.73 4.14 -2.14
CA VAL A 54 14.88 5.13 -1.46
C VAL A 54 13.75 4.41 -0.71
N ALA A 55 13.11 3.43 -1.33
CA ALA A 55 12.06 2.62 -0.71
C ALA A 55 12.55 1.91 0.54
N ALA A 56 13.70 1.23 0.47
CA ALA A 56 14.29 0.54 1.61
C ALA A 56 14.55 1.50 2.77
N ARG A 57 15.18 2.66 2.50
CA ARG A 57 15.50 3.66 3.52
C ARG A 57 14.27 4.30 4.16
N VAL A 58 13.28 4.71 3.36
CA VAL A 58 12.06 5.37 3.87
C VAL A 58 11.20 4.37 4.65
N ILE A 59 11.03 3.14 4.15
CA ILE A 59 10.20 2.13 4.82
C ILE A 59 10.86 1.63 6.12
N ALA A 60 12.20 1.54 6.17
CA ALA A 60 12.94 1.14 7.38
C ALA A 60 12.62 2.02 8.61
N LEU A 61 12.28 3.30 8.40
CA LEU A 61 11.87 4.21 9.47
C LEU A 61 10.64 3.69 10.24
N PHE A 62 9.79 2.89 9.59
CA PHE A 62 8.52 2.42 10.12
C PHE A 62 8.58 0.96 10.58
N THR A 63 9.49 0.15 10.04
CA THR A 63 9.60 -1.28 10.40
C THR A 63 10.27 -1.51 11.75
N GLY A 64 11.03 -0.54 12.26
CA GLY A 64 11.91 -0.76 13.42
C GLY A 64 12.92 -1.86 13.12
N GLU A 65 13.25 -2.69 14.10
CA GLU A 65 14.24 -3.78 13.97
C GLU A 65 13.66 -5.05 13.32
N VAL A 66 12.40 -5.04 12.89
CA VAL A 66 11.71 -6.22 12.30
C VAL A 66 12.31 -6.62 10.96
N PHE A 67 12.84 -5.66 10.22
CA PHE A 67 13.53 -5.86 8.95
C PHE A 67 14.80 -5.02 8.93
N SER A 68 15.92 -5.65 8.57
CA SER A 68 17.16 -4.93 8.31
C SER A 68 17.09 -4.12 7.01
N GLN A 69 17.91 -3.08 6.90
CA GLN A 69 18.04 -2.29 5.68
C GLN A 69 18.37 -3.16 4.45
N ALA A 70 19.24 -4.16 4.63
CA ALA A 70 19.63 -5.08 3.56
C ALA A 70 18.45 -5.94 3.07
N GLN A 71 17.64 -6.46 4.00
CA GLN A 71 16.43 -7.22 3.67
C GLN A 71 15.40 -6.35 2.93
N LEU A 72 15.18 -5.11 3.39
CA LEU A 72 14.26 -4.20 2.73
C LEU A 72 14.74 -3.81 1.32
N LEU A 73 16.06 -3.66 1.13
CA LEU A 73 16.64 -3.41 -0.19
C LEU A 73 16.47 -4.59 -1.14
N GLU A 74 16.69 -5.81 -0.67
CA GLU A 74 16.45 -7.02 -1.45
C GLU A 74 14.98 -7.14 -1.87
N ILE A 75 14.07 -6.97 -0.91
CA ILE A 75 12.61 -6.96 -1.16
C ILE A 75 12.24 -5.88 -2.18
N ALA A 76 12.70 -4.64 -1.97
CA ALA A 76 12.42 -3.51 -2.85
C ALA A 76 12.97 -3.76 -4.27
N GLY A 77 14.20 -4.28 -4.39
CA GLY A 77 14.81 -4.62 -5.67
C GLY A 77 14.02 -5.68 -6.44
N ALA A 78 13.59 -6.74 -5.77
CA ALA A 78 12.78 -7.81 -6.36
C ALA A 78 11.39 -7.34 -6.80
N ILE A 79 10.81 -6.37 -6.10
CA ILE A 79 9.50 -5.80 -6.43
C ILE A 79 9.61 -4.80 -7.57
N TYR A 80 10.40 -3.75 -7.37
CA TYR A 80 10.42 -2.60 -8.27
C TYR A 80 11.21 -2.89 -9.55
N GLY A 81 12.09 -3.90 -9.55
CA GLY A 81 12.73 -4.41 -10.77
C GLY A 81 11.76 -5.08 -11.76
N ARG A 82 10.50 -5.33 -11.36
CA ARG A 82 9.44 -5.85 -12.26
C ARG A 82 8.60 -4.74 -12.90
N PHE A 83 8.79 -3.48 -12.50
CA PHE A 83 8.05 -2.37 -13.08
C PHE A 83 8.58 -2.08 -14.49
N ASP A 84 7.70 -1.71 -15.41
CA ASP A 84 8.02 -1.50 -16.83
C ASP A 84 8.69 -0.13 -17.10
N HIS A 85 9.29 0.46 -16.08
CA HIS A 85 10.03 1.71 -16.19
C HIS A 85 11.22 1.73 -15.23
N ALA A 86 12.41 2.13 -15.72
CA ALA A 86 13.65 2.13 -14.93
C ALA A 86 13.56 3.00 -13.67
N ASP A 87 12.91 4.16 -13.78
CA ASP A 87 12.68 5.06 -12.64
C ASP A 87 11.53 4.62 -11.72
N VAL A 88 10.79 3.57 -12.09
CA VAL A 88 9.64 2.97 -11.39
C VAL A 88 8.40 3.91 -11.31
N ALA A 89 8.60 5.15 -10.86
CA ALA A 89 7.62 6.24 -10.81
C ALA A 89 8.17 7.50 -11.52
N PRO A 90 8.23 7.51 -12.87
CA PRO A 90 8.77 8.65 -13.60
C PRO A 90 7.84 9.86 -13.54
N LEU A 91 8.42 11.02 -13.85
CA LEU A 91 7.72 12.30 -13.92
C LEU A 91 7.70 12.81 -15.36
N THR A 92 6.49 13.05 -15.86
CA THR A 92 6.27 13.64 -17.18
C THR A 92 5.92 15.11 -17.03
N LYS A 93 6.74 16.00 -17.59
CA LYS A 93 6.50 17.45 -17.56
C LYS A 93 5.32 17.79 -18.48
N VAL A 94 4.32 18.52 -17.97
CA VAL A 94 3.08 18.89 -18.69
C VAL A 94 2.80 20.39 -18.71
N GLY A 95 3.60 21.18 -17.99
CA GLY A 95 3.54 22.64 -17.98
C GLY A 95 4.88 23.23 -17.52
N ASP A 96 4.96 24.54 -17.34
CA ASP A 96 6.22 25.20 -16.95
C ASP A 96 6.74 24.70 -15.59
N ALA A 97 5.82 24.55 -14.64
CA ALA A 97 6.04 24.06 -13.28
C ALA A 97 5.06 22.94 -12.89
N ASP A 98 4.56 22.20 -13.89
CA ASP A 98 3.59 21.12 -13.69
C ASP A 98 4.14 19.79 -14.23
N TRP A 99 3.95 18.73 -13.44
CA TRP A 99 4.39 17.38 -13.74
C TRP A 99 3.28 16.37 -13.41
N ILE A 100 3.25 15.28 -14.16
CA ILE A 100 2.47 14.07 -13.85
C ILE A 100 3.44 13.05 -13.28
N LEU A 101 3.16 12.58 -12.06
CA LEU A 101 3.84 11.42 -11.47
C LEU A 101 3.15 10.14 -11.96
N GLU A 102 3.85 9.35 -12.75
CA GLU A 102 3.29 8.18 -13.41
C GLU A 102 3.35 6.95 -12.50
N LEU A 103 2.28 6.72 -11.76
CA LEU A 103 2.16 5.60 -10.83
C LEU A 103 1.45 4.38 -11.46
N TYR A 104 1.74 4.06 -12.72
CA TYR A 104 1.03 3.00 -13.45
C TYR A 104 1.97 2.05 -14.22
N HIS A 105 3.27 2.09 -13.96
CA HIS A 105 4.25 1.18 -14.58
C HIS A 105 4.41 -0.15 -13.83
N GLY A 106 3.55 -0.39 -12.84
CA GLY A 106 3.50 -1.66 -12.10
C GLY A 106 2.78 -2.76 -12.88
N PRO A 107 2.82 -4.01 -12.37
CA PRO A 107 2.29 -5.19 -13.05
C PRO A 107 0.77 -5.15 -13.34
N THR A 108 0.02 -4.28 -12.65
CA THR A 108 -1.43 -4.14 -12.82
C THR A 108 -1.85 -2.76 -13.32
N LEU A 109 -0.87 -1.97 -13.75
CA LEU A 109 -1.07 -0.65 -14.35
C LEU A 109 -1.77 0.36 -13.43
N ALA A 110 -1.58 0.23 -12.11
CA ALA A 110 -2.22 1.08 -11.12
C ALA A 110 -1.31 1.40 -9.93
N PHE A 111 -1.51 2.57 -9.32
CA PHE A 111 -0.67 3.06 -8.20
C PHE A 111 -0.66 2.14 -6.99
N LYS A 112 -1.67 1.27 -6.87
CA LYS A 112 -1.78 0.29 -5.79
C LYS A 112 -0.61 -0.70 -5.82
N ASP A 113 -0.01 -0.94 -6.98
CA ASP A 113 1.13 -1.86 -7.14
C ASP A 113 2.30 -1.48 -6.23
N PHE A 114 2.61 -0.17 -6.10
CA PHE A 114 3.73 0.30 -5.30
C PHE A 114 3.66 -0.17 -3.84
N ALA A 115 2.46 -0.14 -3.26
CA ALA A 115 2.25 -0.58 -1.90
C ALA A 115 1.95 -2.07 -1.78
N MET A 116 1.13 -2.60 -2.67
CA MET A 116 0.62 -3.97 -2.57
C MET A 116 1.73 -4.99 -2.76
N GLN A 117 2.61 -4.79 -3.74
CA GLN A 117 3.73 -5.70 -4.00
C GLN A 117 4.67 -5.76 -2.79
N PHE A 118 4.90 -4.63 -2.12
CA PHE A 118 5.68 -4.56 -0.89
C PHE A 118 4.99 -5.27 0.26
N LEU A 119 3.70 -4.98 0.48
CA LEU A 119 2.88 -5.60 1.51
C LEU A 119 2.90 -7.13 1.41
N GLY A 120 2.76 -7.69 0.20
CA GLY A 120 2.75 -9.14 0.00
C GLY A 120 4.05 -9.82 0.44
N ARG A 121 5.20 -9.21 0.16
CA ARG A 121 6.51 -9.72 0.61
C ARG A 121 6.68 -9.64 2.12
N LEU A 122 6.27 -8.53 2.74
CA LEU A 122 6.34 -8.40 4.20
C LEU A 122 5.44 -9.40 4.91
N PHE A 123 4.22 -9.63 4.38
CA PHE A 123 3.32 -10.64 4.93
C PHE A 123 3.93 -12.02 4.90
N ASP A 124 4.40 -12.46 3.73
CA ASP A 124 4.91 -13.81 3.57
C ASP A 124 6.13 -14.06 4.45
N ASP A 125 7.02 -13.07 4.58
CA ASP A 125 8.19 -13.17 5.47
C ASP A 125 7.78 -13.27 6.95
N VAL A 126 6.91 -12.37 7.44
CA VAL A 126 6.48 -12.39 8.85
C VAL A 126 5.71 -13.68 9.17
N LEU A 127 4.83 -14.12 8.28
CA LEU A 127 4.06 -15.36 8.45
C LEU A 127 4.98 -16.59 8.44
N ALA A 128 5.99 -16.61 7.55
CA ALA A 128 6.99 -17.68 7.52
C ALA A 128 7.76 -17.76 8.86
N ARG A 129 8.24 -16.62 9.39
CA ARG A 129 8.96 -16.58 10.67
C ARG A 129 8.09 -17.04 11.85
N ARG A 130 6.79 -16.81 11.78
CA ARG A 130 5.82 -17.23 12.81
C ARG A 130 5.31 -18.67 12.63
N GLY A 131 5.57 -19.30 11.49
CA GLY A 131 4.95 -20.59 11.15
C GLY A 131 3.43 -20.49 10.98
N GLU A 132 2.95 -19.32 10.57
CA GLU A 132 1.53 -19.00 10.43
C GLU A 132 1.10 -18.93 8.95
N ARG A 133 -0.20 -18.84 8.73
CA ARG A 133 -0.82 -18.63 7.41
C ARG A 133 -1.95 -17.63 7.54
N LEU A 134 -2.26 -16.92 6.46
CA LEU A 134 -3.31 -15.90 6.43
C LEU A 134 -4.18 -16.07 5.18
N THR A 135 -5.50 -16.05 5.34
CA THR A 135 -6.44 -15.99 4.22
C THR A 135 -6.86 -14.54 4.01
N ILE A 136 -6.35 -13.90 2.97
CA ILE A 136 -6.76 -12.55 2.58
C ILE A 136 -8.05 -12.61 1.78
N ILE A 137 -9.06 -11.86 2.21
CA ILE A 137 -10.26 -11.60 1.41
C ILE A 137 -10.38 -10.12 1.03
N ALA A 138 -10.78 -9.85 -0.21
CA ALA A 138 -11.04 -8.49 -0.70
C ALA A 138 -12.26 -8.44 -1.62
N ALA A 139 -13.09 -7.42 -1.47
CA ALA A 139 -14.08 -7.02 -2.47
C ALA A 139 -13.49 -5.96 -3.38
N THR A 140 -13.74 -6.04 -4.69
CA THR A 140 -13.18 -5.08 -5.65
C THR A 140 -14.15 -4.67 -6.76
N SER A 141 -13.95 -3.46 -7.26
CA SER A 141 -14.51 -2.96 -8.52
C SER A 141 -13.53 -3.06 -9.69
N GLY A 142 -12.34 -3.67 -9.50
CA GLY A 142 -11.33 -3.87 -10.53
C GLY A 142 -9.90 -3.83 -9.98
N ASP A 143 -9.26 -2.66 -10.01
CA ASP A 143 -7.82 -2.51 -9.81
C ASP A 143 -7.29 -3.06 -8.48
N THR A 144 -8.04 -2.87 -7.38
CA THR A 144 -7.59 -3.34 -6.06
C THR A 144 -7.44 -4.85 -6.03
N GLY A 145 -8.36 -5.59 -6.66
CA GLY A 145 -8.29 -7.04 -6.73
C GLY A 145 -7.14 -7.51 -7.59
N ALA A 146 -6.92 -6.87 -8.74
CA ALA A 146 -5.77 -7.17 -9.60
C ALA A 146 -4.45 -6.97 -8.86
N ALA A 147 -4.25 -5.83 -8.23
CA ALA A 147 -3.03 -5.52 -7.45
C ALA A 147 -2.83 -6.49 -6.27
N ALA A 148 -3.92 -6.89 -5.59
CA ALA A 148 -3.85 -7.85 -4.49
C ALA A 148 -3.46 -9.25 -4.97
N ILE A 149 -4.10 -9.73 -6.03
CA ILE A 149 -3.77 -11.03 -6.63
C ILE A 149 -2.31 -11.03 -7.09
N ASP A 150 -1.88 -10.02 -7.85
CA ASP A 150 -0.51 -10.01 -8.38
C ASP A 150 0.55 -9.95 -7.27
N ALA A 151 0.28 -9.22 -6.19
CA ALA A 151 1.19 -9.10 -5.05
C ALA A 151 1.29 -10.39 -4.21
N LEU A 152 0.21 -11.16 -4.14
CA LEU A 152 0.08 -12.28 -3.20
C LEU A 152 0.13 -13.66 -3.87
N LYS A 153 0.02 -13.75 -5.19
CA LYS A 153 0.04 -15.02 -5.95
C LYS A 153 1.31 -15.86 -5.76
N SER A 154 2.42 -15.25 -5.33
CA SER A 154 3.67 -15.95 -5.06
C SER A 154 3.95 -16.21 -3.58
N CYS A 155 3.06 -15.78 -2.68
CA CYS A 155 3.24 -15.91 -1.25
C CYS A 155 2.92 -17.34 -0.81
N ALA A 156 3.87 -17.99 -0.13
CA ALA A 156 3.70 -19.37 0.32
C ALA A 156 2.72 -19.49 1.49
N HIS A 157 2.61 -18.45 2.32
CA HIS A 157 1.85 -18.43 3.58
C HIS A 157 0.55 -17.63 3.49
N VAL A 158 0.18 -17.17 2.29
CA VAL A 158 -1.03 -16.37 2.07
C VAL A 158 -1.92 -17.04 1.04
N ASP A 159 -3.18 -17.22 1.38
CA ASP A 159 -4.25 -17.58 0.45
C ASP A 159 -5.07 -16.31 0.14
N VAL A 160 -5.54 -16.14 -1.09
CA VAL A 160 -6.17 -14.89 -1.55
C VAL A 160 -7.52 -15.20 -2.16
N VAL A 161 -8.57 -14.55 -1.67
CA VAL A 161 -9.93 -14.61 -2.20
C VAL A 161 -10.38 -13.23 -2.62
N VAL A 162 -10.61 -13.03 -3.91
CA VAL A 162 -11.14 -11.76 -4.45
C VAL A 162 -12.57 -11.94 -4.92
N LEU A 163 -13.47 -11.14 -4.35
CA LEU A 163 -14.85 -11.02 -4.80
C LEU A 163 -14.97 -9.83 -5.75
N HIS A 164 -15.52 -10.05 -6.94
CA HIS A 164 -15.86 -8.98 -7.88
C HIS A 164 -17.28 -9.14 -8.41
N PRO A 165 -18.00 -8.04 -8.70
CA PRO A 165 -19.34 -8.14 -9.26
C PRO A 165 -19.29 -8.63 -10.71
N GLU A 166 -20.03 -9.69 -11.00
CA GLU A 166 -20.12 -10.29 -12.32
C GLU A 166 -20.61 -9.26 -13.36
N GLY A 167 -19.87 -9.13 -14.47
CA GLY A 167 -20.22 -8.23 -15.56
C GLY A 167 -20.12 -6.73 -15.25
N ARG A 168 -19.59 -6.33 -14.08
CA ARG A 168 -19.48 -4.92 -13.65
C ARG A 168 -18.05 -4.42 -13.47
N VAL A 169 -17.06 -5.22 -13.87
CA VAL A 169 -15.64 -4.82 -13.99
C VAL A 169 -15.26 -4.79 -15.47
N THR A 170 -14.28 -3.96 -15.85
CA THR A 170 -13.83 -3.94 -17.25
C THR A 170 -13.20 -5.27 -17.65
N ASP A 171 -13.21 -5.60 -18.94
CA ASP A 171 -12.62 -6.85 -19.43
C ASP A 171 -11.11 -6.95 -19.13
N VAL A 172 -10.39 -5.83 -19.17
CA VAL A 172 -8.96 -5.77 -18.84
C VAL A 172 -8.75 -6.14 -17.37
N GLN A 173 -9.46 -5.48 -16.45
CA GLN A 173 -9.37 -5.77 -15.01
C GLN A 173 -9.80 -7.21 -14.70
N ARG A 174 -10.89 -7.68 -15.32
CA ARG A 174 -11.35 -9.07 -15.15
C ARG A 174 -10.27 -10.06 -15.54
N ARG A 175 -9.62 -9.88 -16.69
CA ARG A 175 -8.54 -10.77 -17.15
C ARG A 175 -7.32 -10.71 -16.24
N MET A 176 -6.92 -9.52 -15.78
CA MET A 176 -5.83 -9.38 -14.80
C MET A 176 -6.10 -10.18 -13.52
N MET A 177 -7.36 -10.28 -13.10
CA MET A 177 -7.72 -11.03 -11.89
C MET A 177 -8.01 -12.53 -12.14
N THR A 178 -8.50 -12.92 -13.32
CA THR A 178 -9.02 -14.29 -13.57
C THR A 178 -8.10 -15.18 -14.41
N CYS A 179 -7.08 -14.61 -15.06
CA CYS A 179 -6.12 -15.35 -15.87
C CYS A 179 -4.80 -15.62 -15.12
N VAL A 180 -4.82 -15.56 -13.79
CA VAL A 180 -3.65 -15.83 -12.94
C VAL A 180 -3.62 -17.32 -12.60
N ASP A 181 -2.57 -18.00 -13.04
CA ASP A 181 -2.33 -19.42 -12.72
C ASP A 181 -1.53 -19.53 -11.42
N ALA A 182 -2.22 -19.48 -10.28
CA ALA A 182 -1.63 -19.62 -8.95
C ALA A 182 -2.58 -20.37 -8.01
N ALA A 183 -2.08 -21.43 -7.37
CA ALA A 183 -2.89 -22.33 -6.55
C ALA A 183 -3.48 -21.68 -5.29
N ASN A 184 -2.86 -20.60 -4.79
CA ASN A 184 -3.30 -19.86 -3.61
C ASN A 184 -4.26 -18.69 -3.95
N VAL A 185 -4.65 -18.53 -5.22
CA VAL A 185 -5.54 -17.46 -5.67
C VAL A 185 -6.91 -18.03 -6.03
N GLN A 186 -7.95 -17.46 -5.42
CA GLN A 186 -9.34 -17.72 -5.73
C GLN A 186 -10.03 -16.41 -6.13
N ASN A 187 -10.68 -16.44 -7.29
CA ASN A 187 -11.42 -15.31 -7.80
C ASN A 187 -12.89 -15.70 -7.99
N ILE A 188 -13.78 -14.98 -7.31
CA ILE A 188 -15.21 -15.28 -7.25
C ILE A 188 -15.97 -14.13 -7.89
N ALA A 189 -16.59 -14.42 -9.04
CA ALA A 189 -17.57 -13.53 -9.63
C ALA A 189 -18.89 -13.65 -8.85
N VAL A 190 -19.32 -12.55 -8.22
CA VAL A 190 -20.55 -12.47 -7.44
C VAL A 190 -21.66 -11.93 -8.33
N ALA A 191 -22.76 -12.68 -8.44
CA ALA A 191 -23.98 -12.24 -9.12
C ALA A 191 -24.66 -11.11 -8.31
N GLY A 192 -24.20 -9.87 -8.50
CA GLY A 192 -24.63 -8.71 -7.71
C GLY A 192 -23.86 -7.44 -8.06
N SER A 193 -23.94 -6.46 -7.16
CA SER A 193 -23.22 -5.19 -7.20
C SER A 193 -21.91 -5.25 -6.41
N PHE A 194 -21.08 -4.21 -6.52
CA PHE A 194 -19.89 -4.06 -5.68
C PHE A 194 -20.27 -3.97 -4.19
N ASP A 195 -21.40 -3.32 -3.87
CA ASP A 195 -21.90 -3.20 -2.50
C ASP A 195 -22.26 -4.57 -1.91
N ASP A 196 -22.79 -5.48 -2.74
CA ASP A 196 -23.06 -6.87 -2.32
C ASP A 196 -21.75 -7.62 -2.01
N CYS A 197 -20.70 -7.45 -2.84
CA CYS A 197 -19.37 -8.00 -2.53
C CYS A 197 -18.84 -7.46 -1.19
N GLN A 198 -18.99 -6.15 -0.93
CA GLN A 198 -18.58 -5.55 0.34
C GLN A 198 -19.41 -6.07 1.52
N ALA A 199 -20.72 -6.28 1.33
CA ALA A 199 -21.61 -6.82 2.35
C ALA A 199 -21.18 -8.24 2.75
N ILE A 200 -20.89 -9.12 1.78
CA ILE A 200 -20.36 -10.47 2.05
C ILE A 200 -19.07 -10.40 2.87
N VAL A 201 -18.11 -9.56 2.46
CA VAL A 201 -16.85 -9.42 3.21
C VAL A 201 -17.11 -8.95 4.65
N LYS A 202 -18.01 -7.99 4.86
CA LYS A 202 -18.38 -7.51 6.21
C LYS A 202 -19.04 -8.61 7.05
N GLU A 203 -19.91 -9.41 6.46
CA GLU A 203 -20.57 -10.53 7.13
C GLU A 203 -19.54 -11.59 7.58
N LEU A 204 -18.60 -11.95 6.70
CA LEU A 204 -17.51 -12.88 7.03
C LEU A 204 -16.62 -12.36 8.16
N PHE A 205 -16.33 -11.06 8.22
CA PHE A 205 -15.57 -10.47 9.34
C PHE A 205 -16.37 -10.34 10.64
N ALA A 206 -17.70 -10.35 10.57
CA ALA A 206 -18.57 -10.33 11.76
C ALA A 206 -18.61 -11.70 12.44
N ASP A 207 -18.45 -12.78 11.69
CA ASP A 207 -18.32 -14.14 12.21
C ASP A 207 -16.90 -14.40 12.77
N ARG A 208 -16.76 -14.26 14.09
CA ARG A 208 -15.47 -14.41 14.78
C ARG A 208 -14.95 -15.85 14.75
N ASP A 209 -15.83 -16.83 14.74
CA ASP A 209 -15.45 -18.24 14.68
C ASP A 209 -14.89 -18.57 13.30
N PHE A 210 -15.56 -18.10 12.24
CA PHE A 210 -15.06 -18.23 10.87
C PHE A 210 -13.71 -17.52 10.69
N VAL A 211 -13.59 -16.26 11.14
CA VAL A 211 -12.33 -15.48 11.07
C VAL A 211 -11.18 -16.24 11.71
N SER A 212 -11.40 -16.82 12.90
CA SER A 212 -10.38 -17.60 13.60
C SER A 212 -10.04 -18.90 12.86
N GLN A 213 -11.06 -19.64 12.42
CA GLN A 213 -10.91 -20.93 11.78
C GLN A 213 -10.12 -20.85 10.47
N VAL A 214 -10.39 -19.86 9.63
CA VAL A 214 -9.71 -19.70 8.33
C VAL A 214 -8.56 -18.69 8.36
N ARG A 215 -8.29 -18.10 9.55
CA ARG A 215 -7.30 -17.03 9.74
C ARG A 215 -7.56 -15.89 8.75
N LEU A 216 -8.79 -15.38 8.76
CA LEU A 216 -9.25 -14.38 7.79
C LEU A 216 -8.61 -13.01 8.08
N GLY A 217 -7.90 -12.48 7.10
CA GLY A 217 -7.37 -11.13 7.07
C GLY A 217 -7.96 -10.35 5.90
N GLY A 218 -7.91 -9.02 5.98
CA GLY A 218 -8.30 -8.14 4.89
C GLY A 218 -7.07 -7.45 4.32
N VAL A 219 -7.06 -7.20 3.02
CA VAL A 219 -6.15 -6.19 2.44
C VAL A 219 -6.96 -4.98 2.02
N ASN A 220 -6.93 -3.98 2.87
CA ASN A 220 -7.67 -2.73 2.74
C ASN A 220 -6.72 -1.55 2.73
N SER A 221 -7.22 -0.39 2.29
CA SER A 221 -6.42 0.85 2.15
C SER A 221 -5.94 1.44 3.47
N ILE A 222 -6.34 0.84 4.60
CA ILE A 222 -6.03 1.29 5.95
C ILE A 222 -4.77 0.64 6.53
N ASN A 223 -4.23 -0.41 5.90
CA ASN A 223 -3.04 -1.09 6.40
C ASN A 223 -1.84 -0.13 6.38
N TRP A 224 -1.18 0.03 7.53
CA TRP A 224 -0.09 0.99 7.69
C TRP A 224 1.07 0.76 6.72
N ALA A 225 1.45 -0.49 6.44
CA ALA A 225 2.56 -0.79 5.55
C ALA A 225 2.30 -0.30 4.12
N ARG A 226 1.02 -0.21 3.70
CA ARG A 226 0.67 0.40 2.42
C ARG A 226 0.97 1.90 2.41
N ILE A 227 0.55 2.61 3.45
CA ILE A 227 0.79 4.06 3.60
C ILE A 227 2.30 4.34 3.64
N ALA A 228 3.06 3.54 4.38
CA ALA A 228 4.52 3.65 4.46
C ALA A 228 5.18 3.47 3.08
N ALA A 229 4.77 2.47 2.30
CA ALA A 229 5.30 2.23 0.96
C ALA A 229 4.91 3.35 -0.04
N GLN A 230 3.69 3.90 0.08
CA GLN A 230 3.24 5.03 -0.73
C GLN A 230 3.99 6.33 -0.43
N THR A 231 4.54 6.47 0.78
CA THR A 231 5.32 7.66 1.18
C THR A 231 6.56 7.83 0.29
N VAL A 232 7.10 6.73 -0.24
CA VAL A 232 8.34 6.68 -1.04
C VAL A 232 8.26 7.55 -2.28
N TYR A 233 7.18 7.47 -3.07
CA TYR A 233 7.12 8.20 -4.34
C TYR A 233 6.96 9.71 -4.15
N TYR A 234 6.53 10.19 -2.98
CA TYR A 234 6.57 11.62 -2.66
C TYR A 234 8.01 12.11 -2.52
N PHE A 235 8.88 11.33 -1.87
CA PHE A 235 10.30 11.64 -1.75
C PHE A 235 11.00 11.58 -3.10
N THR A 236 10.79 10.52 -3.88
CA THR A 236 11.45 10.40 -5.19
C THR A 236 10.99 11.48 -6.15
N ALA A 237 9.69 11.80 -6.17
CA ALA A 237 9.17 12.87 -7.01
C ALA A 237 9.75 14.23 -6.64
N ALA A 238 9.74 14.59 -5.35
CA ALA A 238 10.31 15.86 -4.90
C ALA A 238 11.82 15.94 -5.17
N ALA A 239 12.58 14.87 -4.89
CA ALA A 239 14.02 14.83 -5.15
C ALA A 239 14.39 15.02 -6.63
N ALA A 240 13.47 14.68 -7.55
CA ALA A 240 13.66 14.80 -8.99
C ALA A 240 13.35 16.20 -9.56
N ILE A 241 12.49 17.01 -8.90
CA ILE A 241 12.01 18.28 -9.48
C ILE A 241 12.32 19.52 -8.65
N SER A 242 12.80 19.38 -7.41
CA SER A 242 13.07 20.51 -6.53
C SER A 242 14.44 20.45 -5.88
N GLU A 243 14.99 21.63 -5.58
CA GLU A 243 16.16 21.69 -4.72
C GLU A 243 15.84 21.31 -3.27
N VAL A 244 16.83 20.85 -2.53
CA VAL A 244 16.63 20.48 -1.12
C VAL A 244 16.21 21.71 -0.34
N GLY A 245 15.06 21.64 0.33
CA GLY A 245 14.47 22.76 1.05
C GLY A 245 13.53 23.62 0.21
N GLU A 246 13.44 23.44 -1.10
CA GLU A 246 12.35 24.00 -1.90
C GLU A 246 11.07 23.18 -1.71
N GLY A 247 9.94 23.88 -1.66
CA GLY A 247 8.66 23.24 -1.40
C GLY A 247 7.98 22.75 -2.66
N VAL A 248 7.52 21.49 -2.66
CA VAL A 248 6.72 20.91 -3.75
C VAL A 248 5.25 20.88 -3.34
N SER A 249 4.33 20.99 -4.30
CA SER A 249 2.90 20.75 -4.06
C SER A 249 2.44 19.51 -4.81
N PHE A 250 1.55 18.74 -4.20
CA PHE A 250 0.97 17.54 -4.82
C PHE A 250 -0.54 17.68 -4.91
N VAL A 251 -1.10 17.29 -6.05
CA VAL A 251 -2.55 17.14 -6.26
C VAL A 251 -2.82 15.65 -6.43
N VAL A 252 -3.71 15.09 -5.61
CA VAL A 252 -3.93 13.65 -5.54
C VAL A 252 -5.40 13.32 -5.79
N PRO A 253 -5.73 12.60 -6.87
CA PRO A 253 -7.07 12.01 -7.06
C PRO A 253 -7.37 11.04 -5.91
N THR A 254 -8.33 11.39 -5.05
CA THR A 254 -8.47 10.76 -3.74
C THR A 254 -9.83 10.11 -3.55
N GLY A 255 -9.81 8.82 -3.17
CA GLY A 255 -10.95 8.08 -2.63
C GLY A 255 -10.81 7.87 -1.11
N ASN A 256 -10.29 6.71 -0.69
CA ASN A 256 -10.13 6.35 0.73
C ASN A 256 -8.97 7.07 1.48
N PHE A 257 -8.50 8.21 0.99
CA PHE A 257 -7.48 9.07 1.63
C PHE A 257 -6.05 8.52 1.83
N GLY A 258 -5.81 7.21 1.67
CA GLY A 258 -4.49 6.60 1.96
C GLY A 258 -3.31 7.16 1.18
N ASP A 259 -3.49 7.48 -0.10
CA ASP A 259 -2.46 8.07 -0.97
C ASP A 259 -2.03 9.46 -0.48
N ILE A 260 -2.96 10.41 -0.42
CA ILE A 260 -2.67 11.76 0.06
C ILE A 260 -2.23 11.79 1.53
N PHE A 261 -2.68 10.83 2.35
CA PHE A 261 -2.19 10.67 3.70
C PHE A 261 -0.73 10.21 3.74
N ALA A 262 -0.25 9.39 2.80
CA ALA A 262 1.17 9.09 2.64
C ALA A 262 1.99 10.35 2.27
N GLY A 263 1.41 11.26 1.49
CA GLY A 263 1.99 12.60 1.27
C GLY A 263 2.06 13.43 2.55
N TYR A 264 1.05 13.35 3.41
CA TYR A 264 1.09 13.96 4.73
C TYR A 264 2.17 13.31 5.62
N VAL A 265 2.33 11.99 5.58
CA VAL A 265 3.43 11.29 6.27
C VAL A 265 4.79 11.80 5.77
N ALA A 266 4.99 11.91 4.45
CA ALA A 266 6.22 12.46 3.88
C ALA A 266 6.52 13.88 4.43
N LYS A 267 5.49 14.74 4.47
CA LYS A 267 5.59 16.08 5.07
C LYS A 267 5.95 16.03 6.56
N LYS A 268 5.34 15.12 7.33
CA LYS A 268 5.58 14.99 8.77
C LYS A 268 6.97 14.50 9.12
N ILE A 269 7.57 13.68 8.25
CA ILE A 269 8.91 13.11 8.48
C ILE A 269 10.05 13.92 7.83
N GLY A 270 9.75 15.10 7.26
CA GLY A 270 10.78 16.08 6.88
C GLY A 270 10.71 16.61 5.45
N LEU A 271 9.87 16.05 4.57
CA LEU A 271 9.78 16.54 3.20
C LEU A 271 9.11 17.92 3.14
N ASN A 272 9.74 18.89 2.46
CA ASN A 272 9.14 20.21 2.32
C ASN A 272 8.00 20.17 1.29
N ILE A 273 6.78 20.01 1.80
CA ILE A 273 5.56 20.05 0.99
C ILE A 273 4.76 21.32 1.30
N ASN A 274 4.61 22.18 0.30
CA ASN A 274 3.83 23.42 0.39
C ASN A 274 2.33 23.09 0.57
N ARG A 275 1.76 22.35 -0.37
CA ARG A 275 0.34 21.99 -0.40
C ARG A 275 0.12 20.53 -0.77
N LEU A 276 -0.80 19.88 -0.05
CA LEU A 276 -1.43 18.61 -0.45
C LEU A 276 -2.88 18.93 -0.83
N ALA A 277 -3.22 18.80 -2.11
CA ALA A 277 -4.55 19.08 -2.61
C ALA A 277 -5.30 17.76 -2.90
N VAL A 278 -6.45 17.61 -2.25
CA VAL A 278 -7.38 16.50 -2.47
C VAL A 278 -8.20 16.81 -3.72
N ALA A 279 -8.14 15.94 -4.74
CA ALA A 279 -9.02 16.01 -5.91
C ALA A 279 -10.06 14.89 -5.84
N THR A 280 -11.33 15.25 -5.74
CA THR A 280 -12.46 14.31 -5.69
C THR A 280 -13.21 14.28 -7.04
N ASN A 281 -13.99 13.23 -7.26
CA ASN A 281 -14.97 13.20 -8.35
C ASN A 281 -16.34 13.66 -7.83
N ALA A 282 -17.44 13.27 -8.48
CA ALA A 282 -18.79 13.61 -8.03
C ALA A 282 -19.14 13.12 -6.61
N ASN A 283 -18.35 12.21 -6.04
CA ASN A 283 -18.42 11.83 -4.62
C ASN A 283 -17.42 12.71 -3.84
N ASP A 284 -17.91 13.80 -3.25
CA ASP A 284 -17.13 14.91 -2.72
C ASP A 284 -17.21 15.06 -1.18
N ILE A 285 -17.29 13.94 -0.47
CA ILE A 285 -17.39 13.92 1.01
C ILE A 285 -16.13 14.44 1.74
N LEU A 286 -14.98 14.52 1.07
CA LEU A 286 -13.66 14.92 1.61
C LEU A 286 -13.45 16.44 1.55
#